data_AF-A0A6P2SH75-F1
#
_entry.id   AF-A0A6P2SH75-F1
#
_cell.length_a   1.000
_cell.length_b   1.000
_cell.length_c   1.000
_cell.angle_alpha   90.00
_cell.angle_beta   90.00
_cell.angle_gamma   90.00
#
_symmetry.space_group_name_H-M   'P 1'
#
loop_
_entity.id
_entity.type
_entity.pdbx_description
1 polymer ?
#
loop_
_entity_poly.entity_id
_entity_poly.type
_entity_poly.pdbx_seq_one_letter_code
_entity_poly.pdbx_strand_id
1 'polypeptide(L)'
;MANEFFTILTATGRNKLAAATATGAPLTLTQMAVGDGDNGAYYSPAEAQTALKHEVWRGAINHLAVDANNPNWIVAELVIPDNVGGFYIREVGLFDSTGAMIAVGKFPESYKPTLAAGSNKQLYVRMILEVANTSAVTLLVDPSVVLATRQYCDDKVAAEINKLDGKQSVRVATTAAIALSGLLTIDGVVLAAGDRVLVKNQAAAADNGIYVVAAGNWMRAADADAAIEVTPGMFVSVEQGTANADSVWQLVTDAPITLGVTGLVFEMVDGKTGVVAGTYRSVTVNQRGQVTGGTNPTTIAGYGITDAASQAGSQQNAYSVANAAGTADAITAAFAPAITALTNGMTLYVRAASANTAAAPTFTPNSGTIAAKNIVKGNGVALVAGDIAGAGYWIELQYDATLDKWVLLNPARGVNPGVASGQSSYTGVAGSRAIGTIYTNTTGRPLHVAVTIQTQAVAQSGCRLLIGGAEVAQFYSPVAANMFGFLQGIVPPGATYQVTQASGTNTLALWQEL
;
A
#
# COMPACT_ATOMS: atom_id res chain seq x y z
N MET A 1 -33.62 57.37 43.82
CA MET A 1 -34.63 57.81 42.83
C MET A 1 -35.51 56.58 42.58
N ALA A 2 -36.81 56.62 42.90
CA ALA A 2 -37.67 55.45 42.69
C ALA A 2 -37.87 55.26 41.18
N ASN A 3 -37.63 54.07 40.66
CA ASN A 3 -37.88 53.78 39.24
C ASN A 3 -39.39 53.92 38.96
N GLU A 4 -39.74 54.59 37.87
CA GLU A 4 -41.14 54.87 37.51
C GLU A 4 -41.94 53.59 37.18
N PHE A 5 -41.24 52.59 36.66
CA PHE A 5 -41.72 51.24 36.32
C PHE A 5 -40.81 50.21 36.97
N PHE A 6 -41.39 49.18 37.56
CA PHE A 6 -40.67 48.21 38.37
C PHE A 6 -41.50 46.95 38.56
N THR A 7 -40.82 45.87 38.96
CA THR A 7 -41.42 44.59 39.33
C THR A 7 -41.12 44.29 40.79
N ILE A 8 -42.12 43.80 41.52
CA ILE A 8 -41.97 43.29 42.88
C ILE A 8 -42.42 41.84 42.97
N LEU A 9 -41.83 41.11 43.92
CA LEU A 9 -42.35 39.80 44.34
C LEU A 9 -43.56 40.00 45.25
N THR A 10 -44.60 39.18 45.07
CA THR A 10 -45.69 39.09 46.03
C THR A 10 -45.21 38.35 47.28
N ALA A 11 -45.92 38.50 48.41
CA ALA A 11 -45.67 37.72 49.61
C ALA A 11 -45.76 36.21 49.33
N THR A 12 -46.72 35.80 48.49
CA THR A 12 -46.85 34.42 48.00
C THR A 12 -45.62 33.99 47.20
N GLY A 13 -45.14 34.84 46.30
CA GLY A 13 -43.96 34.58 45.48
C GLY A 13 -42.69 34.38 46.30
N ARG A 14 -42.42 35.28 47.27
CA ARG A 14 -41.29 35.12 48.20
C ARG A 14 -41.36 33.82 48.98
N ASN A 15 -42.54 33.49 49.51
CA ASN A 15 -42.72 32.27 50.30
C ASN A 15 -42.50 31.00 49.45
N LYS A 16 -42.99 30.99 48.20
CA LYS A 16 -42.80 29.85 47.29
C LYS A 16 -41.36 29.72 46.79
N LEU A 17 -40.66 30.82 46.51
CA LEU A 17 -39.24 30.81 46.15
C LEU A 17 -38.36 30.35 47.33
N ALA A 18 -38.67 30.79 48.55
CA ALA A 18 -37.99 30.32 49.76
C ALA A 18 -38.21 28.82 49.99
N ALA A 19 -39.44 28.34 49.80
CA ALA A 19 -39.77 26.92 49.91
C ALA A 19 -39.08 26.06 48.83
N ALA A 20 -39.01 26.54 47.59
CA ALA A 20 -38.29 25.87 46.51
C ALA A 20 -36.79 25.74 46.83
N THR A 21 -36.20 26.78 47.41
CA THR A 21 -34.80 26.78 47.85
C THR A 21 -34.57 25.80 49.01
N ALA A 22 -35.51 25.72 49.97
CA ALA A 22 -35.39 24.85 51.13
C ALA A 22 -35.62 23.35 50.83
N THR A 23 -36.51 23.04 49.88
CA THR A 23 -36.87 21.66 49.54
C THR A 23 -36.08 21.09 48.36
N GLY A 24 -35.39 21.95 47.58
CA GLY A 24 -34.70 21.57 46.35
C GLY A 24 -35.64 21.28 45.18
N ALA A 25 -36.95 21.49 45.33
CA ALA A 25 -37.95 21.34 44.28
C ALA A 25 -38.19 22.70 43.59
N PRO A 26 -37.79 22.89 42.31
CA PRO A 26 -37.89 24.19 41.66
C PRO A 26 -39.34 24.65 41.44
N LEU A 27 -39.57 25.96 41.57
CA LEU A 27 -40.86 26.61 41.32
C LEU A 27 -41.13 26.69 39.81
N THR A 28 -42.20 26.05 39.35
CA THR A 28 -42.60 26.09 37.95
C THR A 28 -43.51 27.27 37.64
N LEU A 29 -43.00 28.23 36.87
CA LEU A 29 -43.75 29.37 36.34
C LEU A 29 -44.36 28.97 34.99
N THR A 30 -45.64 29.26 34.78
CA THR A 30 -46.37 28.77 33.60
C THR A 30 -47.04 29.87 32.80
N GLN A 31 -47.46 30.96 33.43
CA GLN A 31 -48.30 31.97 32.78
C GLN A 31 -47.86 33.39 33.13
N MET A 32 -48.07 34.28 32.17
CA MET A 32 -48.06 35.71 32.39
C MET A 32 -49.43 36.29 32.03
N ALA A 33 -49.85 37.30 32.77
CA ALA A 33 -51.06 38.06 32.49
C ALA A 33 -50.74 39.54 32.37
N VAL A 34 -51.56 40.26 31.62
CA VAL A 34 -51.49 41.69 31.43
C VAL A 34 -52.82 42.32 31.82
N GLY A 35 -52.77 43.51 32.38
CA GLY A 35 -53.93 44.26 32.83
C GLY A 35 -53.85 45.73 32.49
N ASP A 36 -54.99 46.42 32.51
CA ASP A 36 -55.09 47.85 32.20
C ASP A 36 -55.03 48.75 33.45
N GLY A 37 -54.81 48.18 34.63
CA GLY A 37 -54.62 48.90 35.90
C GLY A 37 -55.89 48.98 36.76
N ASP A 38 -55.95 49.97 37.65
CA ASP A 38 -57.10 50.17 38.53
C ASP A 38 -58.12 51.07 37.79
N ASN A 39 -59.12 50.44 37.15
CA ASN A 39 -60.09 51.12 36.29
C ASN A 39 -59.43 51.97 35.19
N GLY A 40 -58.38 51.45 34.56
CA GLY A 40 -57.63 52.14 33.51
C GLY A 40 -56.58 53.13 33.99
N ALA A 41 -56.35 53.27 35.30
CA ALA A 41 -55.33 54.14 35.90
C ALA A 41 -54.14 53.35 36.47
N TYR A 42 -52.98 54.01 36.59
CA TYR A 42 -51.85 53.43 37.30
C TYR A 42 -52.12 53.29 38.80
N TYR A 43 -51.59 52.22 39.38
CA TYR A 43 -51.50 52.04 40.82
C TYR A 43 -50.09 51.63 41.21
N SER A 44 -49.79 51.64 42.51
CA SER A 44 -48.52 51.11 43.02
C SER A 44 -48.70 49.63 43.36
N PRO A 45 -47.98 48.71 42.70
CA PRO A 45 -48.00 47.30 43.09
C PRO A 45 -47.66 47.12 44.57
N ALA A 46 -48.34 46.17 45.22
CA ALA A 46 -48.19 45.85 46.63
C ALA A 46 -47.93 44.35 46.83
N GLU A 47 -47.10 44.01 47.81
CA GLU A 47 -46.71 42.61 48.05
C GLU A 47 -47.89 41.71 48.44
N ALA A 48 -48.95 42.27 49.01
CA ALA A 48 -50.15 41.53 49.40
C ALA A 48 -51.06 41.11 48.23
N GLN A 49 -50.76 41.55 47.00
CA GLN A 49 -51.60 41.23 45.85
C GLN A 49 -51.56 39.73 45.51
N THR A 50 -52.74 39.18 45.24
CA THR A 50 -52.94 37.80 44.79
C THR A 50 -53.39 37.72 43.32
N ALA A 51 -53.80 38.85 42.73
CA ALA A 51 -54.20 39.00 41.34
C ALA A 51 -53.89 40.42 40.82
N LEU A 52 -53.93 40.59 39.50
CA LEU A 52 -53.94 41.91 38.84
C LEU A 52 -55.21 42.69 39.21
N LYS A 53 -55.14 44.02 39.17
CA LYS A 53 -56.30 44.88 39.48
C LYS A 53 -57.40 44.71 38.45
N HIS A 54 -57.02 44.66 37.17
CA HIS A 54 -57.93 44.33 36.08
C HIS A 54 -57.18 43.60 34.98
N GLU A 55 -57.25 42.27 35.00
CA GLU A 55 -56.66 41.41 33.98
C GLU A 55 -57.46 41.48 32.67
N VAL A 56 -56.78 41.83 31.58
CA VAL A 56 -57.39 41.90 30.24
C VAL A 56 -56.99 40.73 29.35
N TRP A 57 -55.83 40.10 29.62
CA TRP A 57 -55.41 38.90 28.91
C TRP A 57 -54.36 38.10 29.69
N ARG A 58 -54.33 36.79 29.45
CA ARG A 58 -53.38 35.85 30.03
C ARG A 58 -52.96 34.81 29.00
N GLY A 59 -51.68 34.48 29.01
CA GLY A 59 -51.08 33.47 28.14
C GLY A 59 -50.04 32.64 28.86
N ALA A 60 -49.60 31.56 28.22
CA ALA A 60 -48.41 30.83 28.64
C ALA A 60 -47.17 31.72 28.50
N ILE A 61 -46.16 31.50 29.34
CA ILE A 61 -44.87 32.18 29.21
C ILE A 61 -44.22 31.73 27.90
N ASN A 62 -43.77 32.68 27.08
CA ASN A 62 -43.08 32.37 25.83
C ASN A 62 -41.60 32.08 26.08
N HIS A 63 -40.93 32.86 26.92
CA HIS A 63 -39.51 32.64 27.21
C HIS A 63 -39.21 32.94 28.68
N LEU A 64 -38.42 32.07 29.31
CA LEU A 64 -37.99 32.18 30.70
C LEU A 64 -36.50 31.81 30.80
N ALA A 65 -35.65 32.78 31.11
CA ALA A 65 -34.21 32.59 31.18
C ALA A 65 -33.57 33.44 32.29
N VAL A 66 -32.35 33.08 32.68
CA VAL A 66 -31.49 33.92 33.52
C VAL A 66 -30.81 34.97 32.65
N ASP A 67 -30.75 36.22 33.11
CA ASP A 67 -30.08 37.30 32.38
C ASP A 67 -28.56 37.03 32.30
N ALA A 68 -27.98 37.18 31.10
CA ALA A 68 -26.58 36.88 30.85
C ALA A 68 -25.61 37.81 31.62
N ASN A 69 -26.04 39.03 31.97
CA ASN A 69 -25.23 40.00 32.70
C ASN A 69 -25.54 40.00 34.20
N ASN A 70 -26.70 39.46 34.61
CA ASN A 70 -27.18 39.49 35.98
C ASN A 70 -27.70 38.10 36.39
N PRO A 71 -26.88 37.26 37.04
CA PRO A 71 -27.25 35.87 37.36
C PRO A 71 -28.40 35.74 38.36
N ASN A 72 -28.81 36.83 39.01
CA ASN A 72 -29.95 36.91 39.93
C ASN A 72 -31.25 37.36 39.26
N TRP A 73 -31.21 37.71 37.97
CA TRP A 73 -32.38 38.17 37.25
C TRP A 73 -32.97 37.05 36.42
N ILE A 74 -34.27 36.83 36.62
CA ILE A 74 -35.08 35.99 35.75
C ILE A 74 -35.82 36.91 34.80
N VAL A 75 -35.69 36.62 33.51
CA VAL A 75 -36.38 37.32 32.44
C VAL A 75 -37.54 36.43 32.00
N ALA A 76 -38.77 36.91 32.20
CA ALA A 76 -39.99 36.28 31.72
C ALA A 76 -40.59 37.12 30.59
N GLU A 77 -40.88 36.48 29.45
CA GLU A 77 -41.40 37.14 28.27
C GLU A 77 -42.73 36.51 27.84
N LEU A 78 -43.66 37.38 27.48
CA LEU A 78 -44.99 37.05 26.98
C LEU A 78 -45.18 37.70 25.61
N VAL A 79 -45.61 36.91 24.63
CA VAL A 79 -46.04 37.38 23.32
C VAL A 79 -47.55 37.37 23.29
N ILE A 80 -48.14 38.54 23.03
CA ILE A 80 -49.58 38.64 22.78
C ILE A 80 -49.80 38.43 21.27
N PRO A 81 -50.54 37.38 20.85
CA PRO A 81 -50.83 37.11 19.44
C PRO A 81 -51.48 38.28 18.71
N ASP A 82 -51.44 38.27 17.38
CA ASP A 82 -52.00 39.33 16.55
C ASP A 82 -53.53 39.41 16.62
N ASN A 83 -54.20 38.27 16.72
CA ASN A 83 -55.65 38.15 16.85
C ASN A 83 -56.21 38.55 18.24
N VAL A 84 -55.35 38.90 19.20
CA VAL A 84 -55.73 39.33 20.56
C VAL A 84 -55.35 40.80 20.76
N GLY A 85 -56.27 41.64 21.24
CA GLY A 85 -56.01 43.05 21.50
C GLY A 85 -57.27 43.84 21.83
N GLY A 86 -57.19 45.16 21.67
CA GLY A 86 -58.28 46.11 21.98
C GLY A 86 -58.16 46.75 23.37
N PHE A 87 -57.04 46.56 24.07
CA PHE A 87 -56.83 46.99 25.44
C PHE A 87 -55.49 47.71 25.64
N TYR A 88 -55.41 48.48 26.71
CA TYR A 88 -54.17 49.06 27.22
C TYR A 88 -53.53 48.10 28.23
N ILE A 89 -52.19 48.16 28.33
CA ILE A 89 -51.43 47.41 29.32
C ILE A 89 -50.72 48.39 30.24
N ARG A 90 -50.91 48.23 31.55
CA ARG A 90 -50.29 49.01 32.62
C ARG A 90 -49.75 48.16 33.76
N GLU A 91 -50.16 46.90 33.83
CA GLU A 91 -49.70 45.94 34.82
C GLU A 91 -49.40 44.59 34.16
N VAL A 92 -48.42 43.87 34.72
CA VAL A 92 -48.01 42.54 34.26
C VAL A 92 -47.87 41.64 35.48
N GLY A 93 -48.45 40.45 35.42
CA GLY A 93 -48.39 39.45 36.49
C GLY A 93 -47.72 38.18 36.00
N LEU A 94 -46.94 37.55 36.88
CA LEU A 94 -46.27 36.26 36.64
C LEU A 94 -46.84 35.20 37.58
N PHE A 95 -47.23 34.05 37.04
CA PHE A 95 -48.00 33.03 37.76
C PHE A 95 -47.34 31.65 37.66
N ASP A 96 -47.51 30.86 38.72
CA ASP A 96 -47.06 29.47 38.77
C ASP A 96 -48.10 28.46 38.27
N SER A 97 -47.71 27.18 38.23
CA SER A 97 -48.58 26.07 37.81
C SER A 97 -49.85 25.88 38.64
N THR A 98 -49.92 26.45 39.85
CA THR A 98 -51.11 26.43 40.71
C THR A 98 -52.00 27.66 40.52
N GLY A 99 -51.61 28.59 39.65
CA GLY A 99 -52.30 29.86 39.43
C GLY A 99 -51.98 30.94 40.45
N ALA A 100 -50.98 30.75 41.32
CA ALA A 100 -50.59 31.75 42.30
C ALA A 100 -49.73 32.84 41.66
N MET A 101 -50.05 34.12 41.93
CA MET A 101 -49.26 35.25 41.44
C MET A 101 -47.95 35.38 42.22
N ILE A 102 -46.83 35.22 41.52
CA ILE A 102 -45.47 35.22 42.08
C ILE A 102 -44.87 36.64 42.06
N ALA A 103 -45.12 37.37 40.99
CA ALA A 103 -44.60 38.72 40.83
C ALA A 103 -45.64 39.60 40.11
N VAL A 104 -45.58 40.89 40.39
CA VAL A 104 -46.40 41.92 39.73
C VAL A 104 -45.52 43.11 39.35
N GLY A 105 -45.71 43.61 38.14
CA GLY A 105 -44.96 44.73 37.59
C GLY A 105 -45.87 45.89 37.22
N LYS A 106 -45.43 47.10 37.56
CA LYS A 106 -45.96 48.34 37.00
C LYS A 106 -45.32 48.53 35.62
N PHE A 107 -46.11 48.47 34.56
CA PHE A 107 -45.63 48.42 33.18
C PHE A 107 -45.97 49.70 32.42
N PRO A 108 -45.09 50.21 31.53
CA PRO A 108 -45.39 51.39 30.72
C PRO A 108 -46.64 51.21 29.87
N GLU A 109 -47.53 52.20 29.91
CA GLU A 109 -48.77 52.23 29.14
C GLU A 109 -48.50 51.86 27.68
N SER A 110 -49.11 50.76 27.23
CA SER A 110 -48.95 50.27 25.88
C SER A 110 -50.30 49.83 25.33
N TYR A 111 -50.71 50.40 24.19
CA TYR A 111 -51.91 49.97 23.48
C TYR A 111 -51.60 48.79 22.54
N LYS A 112 -52.39 47.72 22.64
CA LYS A 112 -52.38 46.55 21.75
C LYS A 112 -53.61 46.62 20.82
N PRO A 113 -53.49 47.09 19.57
CA PRO A 113 -54.60 47.07 18.62
C PRO A 113 -54.96 45.66 18.16
N THR A 114 -56.18 45.51 17.64
CA THR A 114 -56.62 44.33 16.86
C THR A 114 -56.53 44.63 15.36
N LEU A 115 -56.46 43.58 14.53
CA LEU A 115 -56.48 43.72 13.07
C LEU A 115 -57.71 44.49 12.56
N ALA A 116 -58.87 44.34 13.20
CA ALA A 116 -60.11 45.06 12.86
C ALA A 116 -59.99 46.59 13.08
N ALA A 117 -59.04 47.05 13.90
CA ALA A 117 -58.75 48.47 14.11
C ALA A 117 -57.78 49.05 13.05
N GLY A 118 -57.47 48.30 11.97
CA GLY A 118 -56.63 48.77 10.87
C GLY A 118 -55.11 48.70 11.14
N SER A 119 -54.69 48.14 12.26
CA SER A 119 -53.28 47.95 12.62
C SER A 119 -53.07 46.60 13.30
N ASN A 120 -52.18 45.77 12.75
CA ASN A 120 -51.71 44.56 13.43
C ASN A 120 -50.38 44.85 14.14
N LYS A 121 -50.38 44.81 15.47
CA LYS A 121 -49.18 44.98 16.29
C LYS A 121 -49.01 43.73 17.14
N GLN A 122 -47.96 42.96 16.90
CA GLN A 122 -47.52 41.94 17.84
C GLN A 122 -46.78 42.64 18.99
N LEU A 123 -47.16 42.35 20.23
CA LEU A 123 -46.60 43.03 21.41
C LEU A 123 -45.87 42.02 22.29
N TYR A 124 -44.62 42.36 22.59
CA TYR A 124 -43.73 41.60 23.45
C TYR A 124 -43.69 42.29 24.81
N VAL A 125 -44.09 41.57 25.86
CA VAL A 125 -44.09 42.05 27.24
C VAL A 125 -42.97 41.33 27.98
N ARG A 126 -41.94 42.07 28.39
CA ARG A 126 -40.80 41.57 29.15
C ARG A 126 -40.91 42.00 30.61
N MET A 127 -40.86 41.04 31.52
CA MET A 127 -40.85 41.23 32.96
C MET A 127 -39.55 40.68 33.52
N ILE A 128 -38.88 41.47 34.36
CA ILE A 128 -37.64 41.07 35.02
C ILE A 128 -37.91 41.01 36.52
N LEU A 129 -37.66 39.86 37.13
CA LEU A 129 -37.71 39.71 38.58
C LEU A 129 -36.32 39.33 39.11
N GLU A 130 -35.97 39.92 40.24
CA GLU A 130 -34.75 39.58 40.97
C GLU A 130 -35.05 38.49 42.01
N VAL A 131 -34.23 37.44 42.03
CA VAL A 131 -34.32 36.34 42.99
C VAL A 131 -32.95 36.07 43.61
N ALA A 132 -32.95 35.56 44.85
CA ALA A 132 -31.72 35.21 45.56
C ALA A 132 -31.05 33.93 45.01
N ASN A 133 -31.83 33.04 44.36
CA ASN A 133 -31.33 31.80 43.76
C ASN A 133 -32.17 31.45 42.53
N THR A 134 -31.57 31.56 41.34
CA THR A 134 -32.25 31.26 40.07
C THR A 134 -32.47 29.76 39.84
N SER A 135 -31.69 28.88 40.48
CA SER A 135 -31.91 27.43 40.46
C SER A 135 -33.20 26.99 41.17
N ALA A 136 -33.82 27.88 41.96
CA ALA A 136 -35.10 27.64 42.60
C ALA A 136 -36.31 27.79 41.64
N VAL A 137 -36.09 28.06 40.35
CA VAL A 137 -37.14 28.24 39.32
C VAL A 137 -36.92 27.27 38.16
N THR A 138 -37.98 26.58 37.74
CA THR A 138 -37.95 25.72 36.55
C THR A 138 -38.00 26.59 35.30
N LEU A 139 -36.91 26.62 34.53
CA LEU A 139 -36.85 27.28 33.23
C LEU A 139 -37.49 26.37 32.18
N LEU A 140 -38.75 26.65 31.84
CA LEU A 140 -39.45 25.98 30.74
C LEU A 140 -39.48 26.89 29.51
N VAL A 141 -38.98 26.37 28.40
CA VAL A 141 -39.22 26.92 27.06
C VAL A 141 -40.23 25.98 26.40
N ASP A 142 -41.42 26.48 26.05
CA ASP A 142 -42.35 25.73 25.20
C ASP A 142 -41.89 25.88 23.73
N PRO A 143 -41.28 24.87 23.09
CA PRO A 143 -40.70 25.02 21.76
C PRO A 143 -41.77 25.15 20.66
N SER A 144 -43.06 24.95 20.97
CA SER A 144 -44.15 24.95 19.98
C SER A 144 -44.74 26.33 19.71
N VAL A 145 -44.45 27.34 20.54
CA VAL A 145 -45.03 28.71 20.44
C VAL A 145 -43.95 29.82 20.53
N VAL A 146 -42.67 29.47 20.48
CA VAL A 146 -41.57 30.45 20.61
C VAL A 146 -41.18 31.01 19.26
N LEU A 147 -41.35 32.33 19.11
CA LEU A 147 -40.66 33.09 18.08
C LEU A 147 -39.22 33.27 18.54
N ALA A 148 -38.29 32.53 17.91
CA ALA A 148 -36.87 32.76 18.11
C ALA A 148 -36.52 34.18 17.66
N THR A 149 -35.79 34.93 18.50
CA THR A 149 -35.23 36.21 18.06
C THR A 149 -34.26 35.96 16.91
N ARG A 150 -34.15 36.91 15.98
CA ARG A 150 -33.18 36.81 14.88
C ARG A 150 -31.77 36.52 15.40
N GLN A 151 -31.36 37.20 16.46
CA GLN A 151 -30.07 37.00 17.12
C GLN A 151 -29.90 35.56 17.64
N TYR A 152 -30.92 35.01 18.30
CA TYR A 152 -30.86 33.62 18.76
C TYR A 152 -30.68 32.64 17.58
N CYS A 153 -31.40 32.85 16.49
CA CYS A 153 -31.23 32.04 15.28
C CYS A 153 -29.82 32.17 14.70
N ASP A 154 -29.32 33.40 14.54
CA ASP A 154 -27.99 33.67 13.99
C ASP A 154 -26.89 33.03 14.86
N ASP A 155 -26.99 33.17 16.19
CA ASP A 155 -26.04 32.59 17.15
C ASP A 155 -26.09 31.05 17.16
N LYS A 156 -27.29 30.45 17.12
CA LYS A 156 -27.44 29.00 17.07
C LYS A 156 -26.92 28.43 15.76
N VAL A 157 -27.22 29.07 14.64
CA VAL A 157 -26.70 28.64 13.33
C VAL A 157 -25.17 28.70 13.33
N ALA A 158 -24.57 29.79 13.83
CA ALA A 158 -23.11 29.90 13.94
C ALA A 158 -22.51 28.79 14.81
N ALA A 159 -23.09 28.56 16.00
CA ALA A 159 -22.60 27.54 16.93
C ALA A 159 -22.69 26.11 16.37
N GLU A 160 -23.78 25.77 15.66
CA GLU A 160 -23.91 24.43 15.06
C GLU A 160 -23.00 24.26 13.83
N ILE A 161 -22.76 25.32 13.03
CA ILE A 161 -21.79 25.28 11.92
C ILE A 161 -20.37 25.05 12.45
N ASN A 162 -19.99 25.69 13.55
CA ASN A 162 -18.65 25.55 14.14
C ASN A 162 -18.35 24.13 14.63
N LYS A 163 -19.38 23.33 14.94
CA LYS A 163 -19.24 21.92 15.36
C LYS A 163 -19.05 20.95 14.21
N LEU A 164 -19.23 21.38 12.96
CA LEU A 164 -19.02 20.51 11.81
C LEU A 164 -17.55 20.09 11.72
N ASP A 165 -17.32 18.83 11.34
CA ASP A 165 -15.98 18.30 11.10
C ASP A 165 -15.30 19.00 9.92
N GLY A 166 -16.06 19.50 8.95
CA GLY A 166 -15.54 20.31 7.86
C GLY A 166 -15.29 21.75 8.29
N LYS A 167 -14.01 22.11 8.45
CA LYS A 167 -13.59 23.46 8.85
C LYS A 167 -13.43 24.38 7.67
N GLN A 168 -13.55 25.68 7.93
CA GLN A 168 -13.19 26.69 6.93
C GLN A 168 -11.72 26.52 6.53
N SER A 169 -11.43 26.72 5.25
CA SER A 169 -10.08 26.60 4.70
C SER A 169 -9.09 27.49 5.46
N VAL A 170 -7.84 27.05 5.44
CA VAL A 170 -6.70 27.82 5.94
C VAL A 170 -5.88 28.29 4.76
N ARG A 171 -5.29 29.47 4.89
CA ARG A 171 -4.43 30.02 3.85
C ARG A 171 -3.18 29.17 3.67
N VAL A 172 -2.59 28.71 4.78
CA VAL A 172 -1.38 27.85 4.78
C VAL A 172 -1.40 26.86 5.93
N ALA A 173 -0.57 25.83 5.83
CA ALA A 173 -0.23 24.94 6.93
C ALA A 173 1.26 25.04 7.27
N THR A 174 1.59 24.88 8.55
CA THR A 174 2.99 24.91 9.00
C THR A 174 3.82 23.81 8.36
N THR A 175 5.13 24.06 8.20
CA THR A 175 6.13 23.04 7.80
C THR A 175 7.13 22.74 8.92
N ALA A 176 7.13 23.54 9.99
CA ALA A 176 7.94 23.41 11.19
C ALA A 176 7.25 24.12 12.36
N ALA A 177 7.80 24.01 13.57
CA ALA A 177 7.32 24.78 14.73
C ALA A 177 7.50 26.29 14.50
N ILE A 178 6.52 27.08 14.94
CA ILE A 178 6.50 28.53 14.80
C ILE A 178 6.19 29.21 16.14
N ALA A 179 6.45 30.51 16.20
CA ALA A 179 5.83 31.36 17.22
C ALA A 179 4.34 31.58 16.85
N LEU A 180 3.44 31.44 17.81
CA LEU A 180 2.00 31.74 17.63
C LEU A 180 1.73 33.24 17.82
N SER A 181 2.55 34.08 17.16
CA SER A 181 2.44 35.53 17.21
C SER A 181 3.15 36.18 16.02
N GLY A 182 2.74 37.41 15.69
CA GLY A 182 3.34 38.20 14.62
C GLY A 182 2.89 37.82 13.22
N LEU A 183 3.30 38.62 12.24
CA LEU A 183 3.02 38.39 10.81
C LEU A 183 4.18 37.60 10.20
N LEU A 184 4.02 36.28 10.10
CA LEU A 184 5.07 35.36 9.68
C LEU A 184 5.04 35.08 8.17
N THR A 185 6.12 34.47 7.68
CA THR A 185 6.13 33.79 6.38
C THR A 185 6.10 32.29 6.63
N ILE A 186 5.07 31.60 6.14
CA ILE A 186 4.88 30.17 6.34
C ILE A 186 4.72 29.51 4.97
N ASP A 187 5.45 28.43 4.72
CA ASP A 187 5.41 27.67 3.46
C ASP A 187 5.61 28.55 2.19
N GLY A 188 6.41 29.61 2.32
CA GLY A 188 6.67 30.58 1.24
C GLY A 188 5.63 31.70 1.10
N VAL A 189 4.60 31.76 1.96
CA VAL A 189 3.53 32.76 1.91
C VAL A 189 3.65 33.74 3.07
N VAL A 190 3.65 35.05 2.78
CA VAL A 190 3.62 36.12 3.78
C VAL A 190 2.20 36.30 4.32
N LEU A 191 2.05 36.22 5.64
CA LEU A 191 0.75 36.27 6.31
C LEU A 191 0.33 37.69 6.68
N ALA A 192 -0.98 37.92 6.64
CA ALA A 192 -1.65 39.12 7.07
C ALA A 192 -2.55 38.83 8.29
N ALA A 193 -2.87 39.86 9.07
CA ALA A 193 -3.81 39.71 10.18
C ALA A 193 -5.18 39.26 9.65
N GLY A 194 -5.80 38.27 10.32
CA GLY A 194 -7.04 37.64 9.89
C GLY A 194 -6.87 36.38 9.04
N ASP A 195 -5.67 36.10 8.52
CA ASP A 195 -5.40 34.85 7.83
C ASP A 195 -5.59 33.65 8.78
N ARG A 196 -6.07 32.54 8.24
CA ARG A 196 -6.20 31.27 8.98
C ARG A 196 -5.02 30.37 8.67
N VAL A 197 -4.45 29.72 9.69
CA VAL A 197 -3.30 28.82 9.55
C VAL A 197 -3.59 27.49 10.25
N LEU A 198 -3.36 26.38 9.55
CA LEU A 198 -3.26 25.07 10.19
C LEU A 198 -1.87 24.94 10.82
N VAL A 199 -1.83 25.05 12.14
CA VAL A 199 -0.64 24.79 12.95
C VAL A 199 -0.62 23.31 13.30
N LYS A 200 0.31 22.56 12.71
CA LYS A 200 0.39 21.09 12.86
C LYS A 200 1.78 20.58 13.27
N ASN A 201 2.73 21.49 13.50
CA ASN A 201 4.15 21.16 13.71
C ASN A 201 4.74 21.75 15.00
N GLN A 202 3.92 22.13 15.98
CA GLN A 202 4.43 22.56 17.28
C GLN A 202 5.14 21.42 18.02
N ALA A 203 6.13 21.77 18.83
CA ALA A 203 6.83 20.81 19.68
C ALA A 203 5.88 20.19 20.73
N ALA A 204 5.03 21.02 21.34
CA ALA A 204 3.91 20.55 22.14
C ALA A 204 2.70 20.36 21.21
N ALA A 205 2.32 19.11 20.93
CA ALA A 205 1.20 18.81 20.04
C ALA A 205 -0.14 19.40 20.54
N ALA A 206 -0.27 19.72 21.82
CA ALA A 206 -1.45 20.38 22.38
C ALA A 206 -1.65 21.82 21.86
N ASP A 207 -0.59 22.44 21.34
CA ASP A 207 -0.61 23.78 20.73
C ASP A 207 -0.90 23.73 19.23
N ASN A 208 -1.04 22.54 18.64
CA ASN A 208 -1.51 22.42 17.26
C ASN A 208 -3.00 22.78 17.16
N GLY A 209 -3.47 23.11 15.96
CA GLY A 209 -4.86 23.46 15.66
C GLY A 209 -4.97 24.53 14.59
N ILE A 210 -6.14 25.14 14.47
CA ILE A 210 -6.39 26.21 13.51
C ILE A 210 -6.32 27.55 14.24
N TYR A 211 -5.50 28.46 13.74
CA TYR A 211 -5.25 29.76 14.35
C TYR A 211 -5.57 30.90 13.39
N VAL A 212 -5.98 32.04 13.95
CA VAL A 212 -6.14 33.31 13.24
C VAL A 212 -4.93 34.18 13.51
N VAL A 213 -4.27 34.60 12.43
CA VAL A 213 -3.05 35.41 12.45
C VAL A 213 -3.35 36.80 12.98
N ALA A 214 -2.44 37.29 13.83
CA ALA A 214 -2.46 38.66 14.34
C ALA A 214 -1.02 39.18 14.47
N ALA A 215 -0.86 40.52 14.54
CA ALA A 215 0.43 41.13 14.85
C ALA A 215 0.89 40.81 16.30
N GLY A 216 -0.07 40.63 17.20
CA GLY A 216 0.14 40.12 18.56
C GLY A 216 0.05 38.60 18.62
N ASN A 217 -0.38 38.07 19.77
CA ASN A 217 -0.64 36.64 19.93
C ASN A 217 -1.78 36.18 19.03
N TRP A 218 -1.60 35.03 18.41
CA TRP A 218 -2.64 34.38 17.63
C TRP A 218 -3.64 33.71 18.56
N MET A 219 -4.89 33.67 18.14
CA MET A 219 -5.96 32.95 18.83
C MET A 219 -6.39 31.75 17.99
N ARG A 220 -6.93 30.72 18.64
CA ARG A 220 -7.60 29.64 17.90
C ARG A 220 -8.76 30.23 17.10
N ALA A 221 -9.02 29.65 15.95
CA ALA A 221 -10.17 30.05 15.14
C ALA A 221 -11.48 29.69 15.83
N ALA A 222 -12.51 30.51 15.64
CA ALA A 222 -13.80 30.38 16.32
C ALA A 222 -14.57 29.08 16.01
N ASP A 223 -14.19 28.36 14.95
CA ASP A 223 -14.72 27.04 14.58
C ASP A 223 -13.83 25.88 15.09
N ALA A 224 -12.84 26.17 15.94
CA ALA A 224 -11.88 25.24 16.51
C ALA A 224 -11.31 25.73 17.86
N ASP A 225 -12.07 26.52 18.63
CA ASP A 225 -11.63 27.09 19.91
C ASP A 225 -12.26 26.40 21.13
N ALA A 226 -13.23 25.51 20.91
CA ALA A 226 -13.81 24.66 21.93
C ALA A 226 -13.61 23.15 21.64
N ALA A 227 -13.51 22.33 22.69
CA ALA A 227 -13.32 20.89 22.56
C ALA A 227 -14.45 20.18 21.78
N ILE A 228 -15.67 20.71 21.84
CA ILE A 228 -16.82 20.18 21.09
C ILE A 228 -16.72 20.44 19.59
N GLU A 229 -15.89 21.40 19.17
CA GLU A 229 -15.64 21.75 17.78
C GLU A 229 -14.43 21.01 17.22
N VAL A 230 -13.56 20.48 18.09
CA VAL A 230 -12.33 19.77 17.70
C VAL A 230 -12.52 18.28 17.95
N THR A 231 -13.27 17.67 17.04
CA THR A 231 -13.64 16.25 17.03
C THR A 231 -12.61 15.40 16.29
N PRO A 232 -12.40 14.14 16.70
CA PRO A 232 -11.64 13.19 15.89
C PRO A 232 -12.23 13.09 14.50
N GLY A 233 -11.40 13.23 13.48
CA GLY A 233 -11.83 13.18 12.09
C GLY A 233 -12.15 14.53 11.44
N MET A 234 -12.12 15.65 12.18
CA MET A 234 -12.28 16.97 11.58
C MET A 234 -11.26 17.19 10.45
N PHE A 235 -11.67 17.83 9.37
CA PHE A 235 -10.86 18.06 8.19
C PHE A 235 -10.80 19.54 7.81
N VAL A 236 -9.65 19.96 7.28
CA VAL A 236 -9.40 21.34 6.85
C VAL A 236 -8.59 21.36 5.56
N SER A 237 -9.00 22.20 4.63
CA SER A 237 -8.30 22.39 3.34
C SER A 237 -7.27 23.51 3.43
N VAL A 238 -6.15 23.37 2.72
CA VAL A 238 -5.05 24.32 2.67
C VAL A 238 -4.95 24.92 1.27
N GLU A 239 -5.01 26.26 1.18
CA GLU A 239 -5.13 26.97 -0.09
C GLU A 239 -3.78 27.26 -0.77
N GLN A 240 -2.78 27.67 0.00
CA GLN A 240 -1.50 28.17 -0.51
C GLN A 240 -0.31 27.53 0.22
N GLY A 241 0.86 27.68 -0.37
CA GLY A 241 2.11 27.10 0.12
C GLY A 241 2.91 26.40 -0.98
N THR A 242 4.18 26.13 -0.70
CA THR A 242 5.03 25.35 -1.60
C THR A 242 4.86 23.85 -1.37
N ALA A 243 4.80 23.44 -0.10
CA ALA A 243 4.71 22.04 0.31
C ALA A 243 3.27 21.57 0.52
N ASN A 244 2.43 22.38 1.16
CA ASN A 244 1.10 21.95 1.63
C ASN A 244 -0.07 22.56 0.84
N ALA A 245 0.15 23.32 -0.25
CA ALA A 245 -0.96 23.85 -1.05
C ALA A 245 -1.82 22.75 -1.67
N ASP A 246 -3.10 23.06 -1.88
CA ASP A 246 -4.09 22.17 -2.51
C ASP A 246 -4.20 20.82 -1.77
N SER A 247 -4.17 20.85 -0.43
CA SER A 247 -4.22 19.64 0.39
C SER A 247 -5.36 19.69 1.43
N VAL A 248 -5.79 18.51 1.89
CA VAL A 248 -6.76 18.32 2.96
C VAL A 248 -6.10 17.57 4.09
N TRP A 249 -6.26 18.07 5.31
CA TRP A 249 -5.69 17.49 6.52
C TRP A 249 -6.79 17.07 7.49
N GLN A 250 -6.66 15.88 8.07
CA GLN A 250 -7.58 15.32 9.04
C GLN A 250 -6.92 15.26 10.42
N LEU A 251 -7.67 15.61 11.46
CA LEU A 251 -7.28 15.33 12.84
C LEU A 251 -7.44 13.83 13.11
N VAL A 252 -6.34 13.14 13.41
CA VAL A 252 -6.32 11.69 13.71
C VAL A 252 -6.21 11.39 15.20
N THR A 253 -6.18 12.41 16.05
CA THR A 253 -6.25 12.25 17.51
C THR A 253 -7.62 11.70 17.91
N ASP A 254 -7.64 10.57 18.62
CA ASP A 254 -8.86 9.96 19.17
C ASP A 254 -9.42 10.72 20.38
N ALA A 255 -10.74 10.62 20.59
CA ALA A 255 -11.41 11.20 21.76
C ALA A 255 -11.06 10.44 23.06
N PRO A 256 -11.12 11.09 24.23
CA PRO A 256 -11.58 12.47 24.49
C PRO A 256 -10.50 13.54 24.25
N ILE A 257 -10.92 14.70 23.73
CA ILE A 257 -10.04 15.84 23.45
C ILE A 257 -10.32 16.99 24.43
N THR A 258 -9.27 17.47 25.09
CA THR A 258 -9.28 18.70 25.90
C THR A 258 -8.27 19.68 25.30
N LEU A 259 -8.73 20.84 24.82
CA LEU A 259 -7.85 21.83 24.19
C LEU A 259 -6.79 22.37 25.15
N GLY A 260 -5.56 22.53 24.63
CA GLY A 260 -4.39 22.94 25.43
C GLY A 260 -3.80 21.83 26.31
N VAL A 261 -4.40 20.63 26.32
CA VAL A 261 -3.91 19.47 27.09
C VAL A 261 -3.66 18.27 26.18
N THR A 262 -4.68 17.84 25.42
CA THR A 262 -4.57 16.70 24.50
C THR A 262 -3.74 17.10 23.28
N GLY A 263 -2.77 16.27 22.91
CA GLY A 263 -1.98 16.48 21.70
C GLY A 263 -2.82 16.32 20.42
N LEU A 264 -2.81 17.33 19.56
CA LEU A 264 -3.55 17.32 18.29
C LEU A 264 -2.61 16.95 17.13
N VAL A 265 -2.89 15.81 16.49
CA VAL A 265 -2.10 15.25 15.39
C VAL A 265 -2.93 15.32 14.12
N PHE A 266 -2.37 15.98 13.10
CA PHE A 266 -2.99 16.12 11.79
C PHE A 266 -2.22 15.32 10.75
N GLU A 267 -2.95 14.59 9.91
CA GLU A 267 -2.41 13.85 8.78
C GLU A 267 -3.04 14.34 7.48
N MET A 268 -2.23 14.43 6.41
CA MET A 268 -2.74 14.76 5.08
C MET A 268 -3.52 13.58 4.52
N VAL A 269 -4.76 13.82 4.10
CA VAL A 269 -5.65 12.80 3.52
C VAL A 269 -5.82 12.94 2.02
N ASP A 270 -5.63 14.15 1.51
CA ASP A 270 -5.63 14.46 0.08
C ASP A 270 -4.63 15.59 -0.21
N GLY A 271 -4.04 15.60 -1.39
CA GLY A 271 -3.08 16.62 -1.82
C GLY A 271 -1.76 16.08 -2.38
N LYS A 272 -0.83 16.99 -2.64
CA LYS A 272 0.48 16.69 -3.25
C LYS A 272 1.35 15.90 -2.27
N THR A 273 1.75 14.69 -2.65
CA THR A 273 2.69 13.86 -1.88
C THR A 273 4.16 14.16 -2.17
N GLY A 274 4.43 15.09 -3.09
CA GLY A 274 5.78 15.39 -3.61
C GLY A 274 6.22 14.47 -4.76
N VAL A 275 5.45 13.44 -5.08
CA VAL A 275 5.73 12.54 -6.21
C VAL A 275 5.31 13.19 -7.53
N VAL A 276 6.25 13.32 -8.46
CA VAL A 276 6.00 13.88 -9.80
C VAL A 276 5.07 12.93 -10.56
N ALA A 277 4.07 13.48 -11.26
CA ALA A 277 3.18 12.72 -12.11
C ALA A 277 3.95 11.94 -13.17
N GLY A 278 3.68 10.64 -13.29
CA GLY A 278 4.37 9.75 -14.22
C GLY A 278 4.05 8.28 -13.97
N THR A 279 4.65 7.42 -14.78
CA THR A 279 4.56 5.97 -14.60
C THR A 279 5.73 5.47 -13.76
N TYR A 280 5.41 4.68 -12.74
CA TYR A 280 6.39 4.05 -11.86
C TYR A 280 6.23 2.53 -11.88
N ARG A 281 7.34 1.81 -11.91
CA ARG A 281 7.37 0.33 -11.85
C ARG A 281 7.41 -0.18 -10.41
N SER A 282 7.80 0.67 -9.47
CA SER A 282 7.75 0.41 -8.03
C SER A 282 7.43 1.71 -7.30
N VAL A 283 6.60 1.65 -6.26
CA VAL A 283 6.18 2.80 -5.46
C VAL A 283 6.45 2.55 -3.98
N THR A 284 6.80 3.60 -3.26
CA THR A 284 6.79 3.63 -1.80
C THR A 284 5.50 4.32 -1.37
N VAL A 285 4.83 3.74 -0.38
CA VAL A 285 3.58 4.28 0.18
C VAL A 285 3.76 4.59 1.66
N ASN A 286 3.01 5.58 2.16
CA ASN A 286 2.90 5.82 3.61
C ASN A 286 1.87 4.87 4.26
N GLN A 287 1.65 5.04 5.57
CA GLN A 287 0.69 4.25 6.35
C GLN A 287 -0.76 4.33 5.84
N ARG A 288 -1.11 5.39 5.10
CA ARG A 288 -2.43 5.57 4.46
C ARG A 288 -2.51 5.02 3.04
N GLY A 289 -1.43 4.43 2.52
CA GLY A 289 -1.37 3.93 1.15
C GLY A 289 -1.18 5.02 0.09
N GLN A 290 -0.93 6.28 0.49
CA GLN A 290 -0.59 7.34 -0.47
C GLN A 290 0.83 7.14 -0.96
N VAL A 291 1.05 7.32 -2.27
CA VAL A 291 2.36 7.18 -2.90
C VAL A 291 3.27 8.34 -2.50
N THR A 292 4.37 8.06 -1.81
CA THR A 292 5.36 9.03 -1.31
C THR A 292 6.69 9.00 -2.08
N GLY A 293 6.88 7.99 -2.91
CA GLY A 293 8.04 7.87 -3.80
C GLY A 293 7.79 6.85 -4.89
N GLY A 294 8.59 6.91 -5.95
CA GLY A 294 8.49 5.95 -7.04
C GLY A 294 9.83 5.78 -7.75
N THR A 295 10.08 4.57 -8.24
CA THR A 295 11.27 4.22 -9.02
C THR A 295 10.90 3.41 -10.26
N ASN A 296 11.77 3.44 -11.27
CA ASN A 296 11.63 2.70 -12.51
C ASN A 296 12.80 1.72 -12.71
N PRO A 297 12.91 0.67 -11.88
CA PRO A 297 13.97 -0.32 -12.04
C PRO A 297 13.93 -0.99 -13.42
N THR A 298 15.13 -1.21 -13.97
CA THR A 298 15.37 -1.90 -15.23
C THR A 298 16.13 -3.21 -15.06
N THR A 299 16.52 -3.54 -13.82
CA THR A 299 17.28 -4.74 -13.47
C THR A 299 16.51 -5.58 -12.47
N ILE A 300 16.74 -6.90 -12.48
CA ILE A 300 16.18 -7.87 -11.53
C ILE A 300 16.45 -7.42 -10.08
N ALA A 301 17.68 -6.99 -9.80
CA ALA A 301 18.08 -6.48 -8.49
C ALA A 301 17.29 -5.21 -8.10
N GLY A 302 17.04 -4.30 -9.04
CA GLY A 302 16.22 -3.11 -8.81
C GLY A 302 14.75 -3.44 -8.50
N TYR A 303 14.25 -4.58 -8.97
CA TYR A 303 12.93 -5.10 -8.59
C TYR A 303 12.93 -5.88 -7.27
N GLY A 304 14.09 -6.12 -6.66
CA GLY A 304 14.21 -6.93 -5.44
C GLY A 304 13.95 -8.43 -5.65
N ILE A 305 13.99 -8.90 -6.90
CA ILE A 305 13.80 -10.33 -7.23
C ILE A 305 15.10 -11.07 -6.90
N THR A 306 15.02 -12.07 -6.02
CA THR A 306 16.21 -12.79 -5.48
C THR A 306 16.33 -14.24 -5.97
N ASP A 307 15.29 -14.78 -6.59
CA ASP A 307 15.17 -16.17 -7.04
C ASP A 307 15.39 -16.34 -8.55
N ALA A 308 15.73 -15.27 -9.26
CA ALA A 308 16.04 -15.33 -10.68
C ALA A 308 17.48 -15.85 -10.93
N ALA A 309 17.65 -16.63 -12.00
CA ALA A 309 18.97 -16.99 -12.50
C ALA A 309 19.75 -15.73 -12.92
N SER A 310 20.97 -15.58 -12.41
CA SER A 310 21.87 -14.51 -12.77
C SER A 310 22.48 -14.75 -14.16
N GLN A 311 22.66 -13.68 -14.92
CA GLN A 311 23.27 -13.75 -16.25
C GLN A 311 24.66 -14.40 -16.19
N ALA A 312 25.49 -14.02 -15.21
CA ALA A 312 26.81 -14.61 -15.01
C ALA A 312 26.73 -16.11 -14.71
N GLY A 313 25.78 -16.53 -13.86
CA GLY A 313 25.56 -17.95 -13.54
C GLY A 313 25.12 -18.76 -14.76
N SER A 314 24.23 -18.22 -15.59
CA SER A 314 23.81 -18.87 -16.84
C SER A 314 24.96 -18.95 -17.86
N GLN A 315 25.73 -17.87 -18.04
CA GLN A 315 26.86 -17.84 -18.99
C GLN A 315 27.98 -18.80 -18.59
N GLN A 316 28.20 -18.99 -17.29
CA GLN A 316 29.22 -19.92 -16.76
C GLN A 316 28.69 -21.34 -16.56
N ASN A 317 27.40 -21.60 -16.84
CA ASN A 317 26.71 -22.83 -16.46
C ASN A 317 26.91 -23.21 -14.99
N ALA A 318 27.07 -22.25 -14.10
CA ALA A 318 27.36 -22.47 -12.68
C ALA A 318 26.27 -23.26 -11.93
N TYR A 319 25.08 -23.33 -12.51
CA TYR A 319 23.93 -24.09 -12.02
C TYR A 319 24.00 -25.59 -12.25
N SER A 320 24.83 -26.03 -13.19
CA SER A 320 24.97 -27.44 -13.57
C SER A 320 26.42 -27.89 -13.69
N VAL A 321 27.40 -27.00 -13.57
CA VAL A 321 28.83 -27.28 -13.71
C VAL A 321 29.58 -26.98 -12.40
N ALA A 322 30.41 -27.92 -11.94
CA ALA A 322 31.26 -27.73 -10.77
C ALA A 322 32.58 -28.52 -10.87
N ASN A 323 33.55 -28.20 -10.02
CA ASN A 323 34.77 -29.01 -9.85
C ASN A 323 34.52 -30.15 -8.85
N ALA A 324 35.09 -31.33 -9.11
CA ALA A 324 35.08 -32.43 -8.17
C ALA A 324 35.93 -32.10 -6.94
N ALA A 325 35.41 -32.48 -5.78
CA ALA A 325 36.10 -32.61 -4.51
C ALA A 325 35.90 -34.05 -3.98
N GLY A 326 36.38 -34.32 -2.76
CA GLY A 326 36.33 -35.66 -2.17
C GLY A 326 37.44 -36.57 -2.69
N THR A 327 37.14 -37.87 -2.83
CA THR A 327 38.10 -38.88 -3.29
C THR A 327 37.75 -39.38 -4.69
N ALA A 328 38.61 -40.23 -5.26
CA ALA A 328 38.40 -40.86 -6.57
C ALA A 328 37.06 -41.62 -6.70
N ASP A 329 36.57 -42.18 -5.59
CA ASP A 329 35.37 -43.04 -5.56
C ASP A 329 34.27 -42.54 -4.60
N ALA A 330 34.51 -41.43 -3.91
CA ALA A 330 33.51 -40.68 -3.15
C ALA A 330 33.56 -39.21 -3.58
N ILE A 331 32.99 -38.96 -4.76
CA ILE A 331 33.05 -37.68 -5.46
C ILE A 331 32.01 -36.74 -4.86
N THR A 332 32.41 -35.50 -4.61
CA THR A 332 31.50 -34.43 -4.22
C THR A 332 31.67 -33.23 -5.14
N ALA A 333 30.64 -32.39 -5.26
CA ALA A 333 30.75 -31.11 -5.97
C ALA A 333 29.78 -30.09 -5.38
N ALA A 334 30.14 -28.80 -5.41
CA ALA A 334 29.30 -27.73 -4.89
C ALA A 334 28.74 -26.89 -6.05
N PHE A 335 27.40 -26.79 -6.13
CA PHE A 335 26.69 -25.96 -7.09
C PHE A 335 26.09 -24.73 -6.39
N ALA A 336 25.93 -23.63 -7.14
CA ALA A 336 25.37 -22.38 -6.64
C ALA A 336 24.26 -21.87 -7.59
N PRO A 337 22.99 -21.77 -7.15
CA PRO A 337 22.50 -22.12 -5.81
C PRO A 337 22.60 -23.62 -5.54
N ALA A 338 22.59 -23.97 -4.26
CA ALA A 338 22.74 -25.36 -3.83
C ALA A 338 21.56 -26.22 -4.30
N ILE A 339 21.87 -27.42 -4.79
CA ILE A 339 20.86 -28.43 -5.14
C ILE A 339 20.32 -29.02 -3.84
N THR A 340 19.02 -28.84 -3.59
CA THR A 340 18.34 -29.29 -2.37
C THR A 340 17.47 -30.53 -2.57
N ALA A 341 17.13 -30.85 -3.82
CA ALA A 341 16.40 -32.06 -4.18
C ALA A 341 16.85 -32.58 -5.56
N LEU A 342 16.84 -33.90 -5.74
CA LEU A 342 17.09 -34.52 -7.05
C LEU A 342 15.77 -34.69 -7.80
N THR A 343 15.77 -34.42 -9.10
CA THR A 343 14.62 -34.62 -10.00
C THR A 343 15.03 -35.57 -11.12
N ASN A 344 14.16 -36.49 -11.49
CA ASN A 344 14.45 -37.45 -12.56
C ASN A 344 14.89 -36.72 -13.84
N GLY A 345 15.98 -37.17 -14.45
CA GLY A 345 16.56 -36.54 -15.64
C GLY A 345 17.46 -35.33 -15.38
N MET A 346 17.67 -34.93 -14.12
CA MET A 346 18.62 -33.85 -13.77
C MET A 346 20.04 -34.21 -14.24
N THR A 347 20.64 -33.34 -15.05
CA THR A 347 22.01 -33.53 -15.56
C THR A 347 22.97 -32.55 -14.89
N LEU A 348 24.08 -33.08 -14.36
CA LEU A 348 25.17 -32.32 -13.75
C LEU A 348 26.49 -32.67 -14.41
N TYR A 349 27.33 -31.66 -14.56
CA TYR A 349 28.66 -31.73 -15.14
C TYR A 349 29.68 -31.48 -14.05
N VAL A 350 30.63 -32.39 -13.89
CA VAL A 350 31.67 -32.28 -12.86
C VAL A 350 33.04 -32.44 -13.49
N ARG A 351 33.95 -31.52 -13.20
CA ARG A 351 35.36 -31.66 -13.62
C ARG A 351 36.08 -32.60 -12.65
N ALA A 352 36.38 -33.82 -13.09
CA ALA A 352 37.01 -34.85 -12.27
C ALA A 352 38.36 -34.42 -11.71
N ALA A 353 38.65 -34.82 -10.47
CA ALA A 353 39.94 -34.62 -9.82
C ALA A 353 40.87 -35.83 -10.00
N SER A 354 40.30 -37.04 -10.09
CA SER A 354 41.03 -38.31 -10.14
C SER A 354 40.26 -39.33 -11.00
N ALA A 355 40.94 -40.40 -11.40
CA ALA A 355 40.29 -41.53 -12.08
C ALA A 355 39.60 -42.42 -11.04
N ASN A 356 38.43 -42.98 -11.37
CA ASN A 356 37.77 -43.94 -10.46
C ASN A 356 38.58 -45.24 -10.38
N THR A 357 38.61 -45.85 -9.20
CA THR A 357 39.28 -47.15 -8.98
C THR A 357 38.29 -48.26 -8.64
N ALA A 358 37.16 -47.90 -8.03
CA ALA A 358 36.08 -48.82 -7.67
C ALA A 358 35.07 -48.99 -8.82
N ALA A 359 34.34 -50.11 -8.77
CA ALA A 359 33.25 -50.41 -9.69
C ALA A 359 31.93 -49.68 -9.34
N ALA A 360 31.84 -49.13 -8.13
CA ALA A 360 30.67 -48.41 -7.63
C ALA A 360 31.09 -47.10 -6.93
N PRO A 361 31.73 -46.16 -7.63
CA PRO A 361 32.00 -44.84 -7.06
C PRO A 361 30.68 -44.13 -6.77
N THR A 362 30.70 -43.17 -5.85
CA THR A 362 29.52 -42.40 -5.44
C THR A 362 29.68 -40.93 -5.83
N PHE A 363 28.55 -40.26 -6.05
CA PHE A 363 28.51 -38.81 -6.24
C PHE A 363 27.49 -38.17 -5.30
N THR A 364 27.89 -37.04 -4.70
CA THR A 364 27.06 -36.21 -3.84
C THR A 364 27.15 -34.73 -4.27
N PRO A 365 26.11 -34.17 -4.92
CA PRO A 365 26.04 -32.73 -5.12
C PRO A 365 25.72 -32.03 -3.79
N ASN A 366 26.34 -30.87 -3.55
CA ASN A 366 26.16 -30.04 -2.35
C ASN A 366 26.18 -30.89 -1.06
N SER A 367 27.36 -31.44 -0.75
CA SER A 367 27.59 -32.33 0.40
C SER A 367 26.93 -31.79 1.68
N GLY A 368 26.19 -32.67 2.38
CA GLY A 368 25.42 -32.32 3.57
C GLY A 368 23.93 -32.07 3.33
N THR A 369 23.49 -31.89 2.07
CA THR A 369 22.08 -31.70 1.71
C THR A 369 21.50 -32.91 0.99
N ILE A 370 22.19 -33.43 -0.02
CA ILE A 370 21.80 -34.63 -0.77
C ILE A 370 22.59 -35.83 -0.25
N ALA A 371 21.95 -37.00 -0.13
CA ALA A 371 22.64 -38.24 0.22
C ALA A 371 23.45 -38.78 -0.98
N ALA A 372 24.60 -39.41 -0.70
CA ALA A 372 25.43 -40.02 -1.74
C ALA A 372 24.65 -41.09 -2.52
N LYS A 373 24.79 -41.07 -3.85
CA LYS A 373 24.22 -42.09 -4.74
C LYS A 373 25.31 -42.72 -5.58
N ASN A 374 25.18 -44.00 -5.89
CA ASN A 374 26.14 -44.72 -6.73
C ASN A 374 26.11 -44.19 -8.17
N ILE A 375 27.27 -44.17 -8.79
CA ILE A 375 27.45 -43.90 -10.22
C ILE A 375 27.47 -45.24 -10.96
N VAL A 376 26.71 -45.32 -12.04
CA VAL A 376 26.62 -46.45 -12.96
C VAL A 376 26.75 -45.95 -14.40
N LYS A 377 26.89 -46.85 -15.37
CA LYS A 377 26.84 -46.52 -16.80
C LYS A 377 25.76 -47.32 -17.51
N GLY A 378 25.24 -46.78 -18.61
CA GLY A 378 24.13 -47.40 -19.36
C GLY A 378 22.93 -47.71 -18.44
N ASN A 379 22.31 -48.87 -18.61
CA ASN A 379 21.15 -49.31 -17.82
C ASN A 379 21.57 -49.94 -16.48
N GLY A 380 22.28 -49.19 -15.63
CA GLY A 380 22.64 -49.64 -14.28
C GLY A 380 23.91 -50.49 -14.15
N VAL A 381 24.76 -50.53 -15.19
CA VAL A 381 26.00 -51.32 -15.20
C VAL A 381 27.06 -50.66 -14.31
N ALA A 382 27.80 -51.46 -13.55
CA ALA A 382 28.92 -50.98 -12.73
C ALA A 382 30.02 -50.32 -13.59
N LEU A 383 30.74 -49.37 -13.01
CA LEU A 383 31.92 -48.80 -13.65
C LEU A 383 33.09 -49.79 -13.64
N VAL A 384 34.05 -49.55 -14.51
CA VAL A 384 35.38 -50.16 -14.51
C VAL A 384 36.38 -49.08 -14.13
N ALA A 385 37.49 -49.45 -13.49
CA ALA A 385 38.56 -48.51 -13.16
C ALA A 385 39.02 -47.73 -14.41
N GLY A 386 39.01 -46.40 -14.32
CA GLY A 386 39.31 -45.49 -15.42
C GLY A 386 38.16 -45.21 -16.39
N ASP A 387 36.92 -45.59 -16.09
CA ASP A 387 35.73 -45.08 -16.82
C ASP A 387 35.55 -43.57 -16.60
N ILE A 388 35.93 -43.06 -15.43
CA ILE A 388 36.29 -41.66 -15.20
C ILE A 388 37.80 -41.56 -15.43
N ALA A 389 38.22 -40.86 -16.49
CA ALA A 389 39.58 -41.00 -17.02
C ALA A 389 40.69 -40.41 -16.14
N GLY A 390 40.39 -39.47 -15.25
CA GLY A 390 41.41 -38.78 -14.45
C GLY A 390 41.13 -37.31 -14.23
N ALA A 391 42.13 -36.61 -13.67
CA ALA A 391 42.10 -35.17 -13.48
C ALA A 391 41.77 -34.44 -14.78
N GLY A 392 40.78 -33.55 -14.74
CA GLY A 392 40.34 -32.81 -15.92
C GLY A 392 39.47 -33.62 -16.88
N TYR A 393 38.98 -34.81 -16.51
CA TYR A 393 37.89 -35.43 -17.25
C TYR A 393 36.57 -34.70 -16.98
N TRP A 394 35.75 -34.46 -18.00
CA TRP A 394 34.37 -34.01 -17.77
C TRP A 394 33.53 -35.24 -17.43
N ILE A 395 32.88 -35.23 -16.27
CA ILE A 395 31.89 -36.23 -15.87
C ILE A 395 30.51 -35.65 -16.19
N GLU A 396 29.72 -36.35 -17.01
CA GLU A 396 28.33 -36.02 -17.28
C GLU A 396 27.43 -37.04 -16.58
N LEU A 397 26.75 -36.60 -15.53
CA LEU A 397 25.89 -37.45 -14.69
C LEU A 397 24.44 -37.05 -14.87
N GLN A 398 23.58 -38.02 -15.17
CA GLN A 398 22.14 -37.84 -15.14
C GLN A 398 21.52 -38.64 -13.98
N TYR A 399 20.69 -38.00 -13.16
CA TYR A 399 19.97 -38.69 -12.10
C TYR A 399 18.80 -39.49 -12.67
N ASP A 400 18.76 -40.78 -12.39
CA ASP A 400 17.65 -41.66 -12.72
C ASP A 400 16.92 -42.06 -11.43
N ALA A 401 15.67 -41.62 -11.29
CA ALA A 401 14.85 -41.87 -10.10
C ALA A 401 14.36 -43.32 -10.00
N THR A 402 14.31 -44.07 -11.11
CA THR A 402 13.94 -45.50 -11.13
C THR A 402 15.07 -46.36 -10.59
N LEU A 403 16.32 -46.02 -10.97
CA LEU A 403 17.51 -46.70 -10.48
C LEU A 403 17.97 -46.20 -9.11
N ASP A 404 17.53 -45.01 -8.70
CA ASP A 404 18.02 -44.24 -7.56
C ASP A 404 19.56 -44.05 -7.59
N LYS A 405 20.07 -43.71 -8.79
CA LYS A 405 21.51 -43.66 -9.10
C LYS A 405 21.85 -42.54 -10.08
N TRP A 406 23.12 -42.19 -10.13
CA TRP A 406 23.68 -41.35 -11.19
C TRP A 406 24.15 -42.20 -12.36
N VAL A 407 23.71 -41.87 -13.57
CA VAL A 407 24.17 -42.51 -14.81
C VAL A 407 25.25 -41.64 -15.44
N LEU A 408 26.46 -42.18 -15.54
CA LEU A 408 27.56 -41.61 -16.30
C LEU A 408 27.29 -41.78 -17.80
N LEU A 409 26.98 -40.67 -18.47
CA LEU A 409 26.62 -40.65 -19.88
C LEU A 409 27.84 -40.72 -20.80
N ASN A 410 29.00 -40.32 -20.29
CA ASN A 410 30.26 -40.32 -21.01
C ASN A 410 31.32 -41.16 -20.29
N PRO A 411 31.22 -42.50 -20.25
CA PRO A 411 32.33 -43.32 -19.77
C PRO A 411 33.47 -43.30 -20.79
N ALA A 412 34.71 -43.07 -20.34
CA ALA A 412 35.89 -42.97 -21.20
C ALA A 412 36.16 -44.25 -22.02
N ARG A 413 35.74 -45.42 -21.52
CA ARG A 413 35.88 -46.72 -22.18
C ARG A 413 34.60 -47.20 -22.88
N GLY A 414 33.61 -46.32 -23.00
CA GLY A 414 32.30 -46.65 -23.58
C GLY A 414 31.46 -47.60 -22.71
N VAL A 415 30.30 -47.99 -23.24
CA VAL A 415 29.34 -48.88 -22.57
C VAL A 415 29.56 -50.34 -23.00
N ASN A 416 30.60 -50.65 -23.78
CA ASN A 416 30.60 -51.85 -24.63
C ASN A 416 30.90 -53.16 -23.86
N PRO A 417 30.01 -54.17 -23.96
CA PRO A 417 30.31 -55.53 -23.58
C PRO A 417 31.08 -56.22 -24.72
N GLY A 418 32.42 -56.30 -24.63
CA GLY A 418 33.28 -57.23 -25.38
C GLY A 418 33.19 -57.30 -26.92
N VAL A 419 34.20 -56.77 -27.62
CA VAL A 419 34.64 -57.29 -28.93
C VAL A 419 36.17 -57.46 -28.87
N ALA A 420 36.66 -58.68 -29.10
CA ALA A 420 38.05 -59.07 -28.89
C ALA A 420 39.01 -58.47 -29.93
N SER A 421 39.89 -57.57 -29.48
CA SER A 421 40.98 -56.96 -30.26
C SER A 421 42.19 -57.90 -30.31
N GLY A 422 42.39 -58.60 -31.43
CA GLY A 422 43.59 -59.42 -31.68
C GLY A 422 44.68 -58.78 -32.55
N GLN A 423 44.41 -57.63 -33.19
CA GLN A 423 45.39 -56.90 -34.01
C GLN A 423 45.02 -55.41 -34.02
N SER A 424 45.91 -54.55 -33.52
CA SER A 424 45.57 -53.16 -33.17
C SER A 424 46.19 -52.13 -34.12
N SER A 425 46.78 -52.54 -35.25
CA SER A 425 47.46 -51.62 -36.17
C SER A 425 47.40 -52.07 -37.63
N TYR A 426 47.03 -51.14 -38.52
CA TYR A 426 47.16 -51.29 -39.97
C TYR A 426 48.64 -51.35 -40.38
N THR A 427 48.99 -52.27 -41.28
CA THR A 427 50.33 -52.38 -41.86
C THR A 427 50.34 -51.75 -43.25
N GLY A 428 51.27 -50.82 -43.50
CA GLY A 428 51.46 -50.21 -44.82
C GLY A 428 52.17 -51.14 -45.80
N VAL A 429 51.53 -51.42 -46.94
CA VAL A 429 52.00 -52.38 -47.96
C VAL A 429 52.10 -51.77 -49.36
N ALA A 430 52.08 -50.45 -49.48
CA ALA A 430 52.12 -49.75 -50.77
C ALA A 430 53.35 -50.13 -51.64
N GLY A 431 54.49 -50.48 -51.03
CA GLY A 431 55.69 -50.90 -51.76
C GLY A 431 55.61 -52.29 -52.39
N SER A 432 54.66 -53.12 -51.97
CA SER A 432 54.44 -54.50 -52.45
C SER A 432 53.04 -54.69 -53.06
N ARG A 433 52.36 -53.57 -53.36
CA ARG A 433 51.06 -53.53 -54.01
C ARG A 433 51.10 -52.58 -55.22
N ALA A 434 50.30 -52.88 -56.24
CA ALA A 434 50.20 -52.07 -57.44
C ALA A 434 48.77 -52.04 -57.99
N ILE A 435 48.38 -50.91 -58.60
CA ILE A 435 47.11 -50.80 -59.33
C ILE A 435 47.15 -51.75 -60.54
N GLY A 436 46.05 -52.47 -60.77
CA GLY A 436 45.90 -53.46 -61.85
C GLY A 436 46.42 -54.86 -61.52
N THR A 437 46.96 -55.07 -60.31
CA THR A 437 47.44 -56.40 -59.87
C THR A 437 46.43 -57.08 -58.94
N ILE A 438 46.19 -58.37 -59.16
CA ILE A 438 45.30 -59.20 -58.32
C ILE A 438 46.10 -59.82 -57.18
N TYR A 439 45.60 -59.66 -55.96
CA TYR A 439 46.12 -60.26 -54.74
C TYR A 439 45.10 -61.25 -54.16
N THR A 440 45.56 -62.21 -53.36
CA THR A 440 44.70 -63.17 -52.65
C THR A 440 44.88 -62.99 -51.16
N ASN A 441 43.80 -62.94 -50.39
CA ASN A 441 43.89 -62.93 -48.93
C ASN A 441 44.27 -64.33 -48.42
N THR A 442 45.55 -64.53 -48.12
CA THR A 442 46.09 -65.79 -47.60
C THR A 442 46.17 -65.85 -46.07
N THR A 443 45.64 -64.85 -45.35
CA THR A 443 45.81 -64.73 -43.89
C THR A 443 44.95 -65.72 -43.08
N GLY A 444 43.99 -66.38 -43.71
CA GLY A 444 43.02 -67.24 -43.03
C GLY A 444 41.97 -66.49 -42.21
N ARG A 445 41.97 -65.14 -42.23
CA ARG A 445 41.03 -64.26 -41.52
C ARG A 445 40.51 -63.16 -42.45
N PRO A 446 39.36 -62.52 -42.13
CA PRO A 446 38.94 -61.32 -42.85
C PRO A 446 40.03 -60.25 -42.77
N LEU A 447 40.41 -59.72 -43.92
CA LEU A 447 41.45 -58.70 -44.06
C LEU A 447 40.77 -57.38 -44.38
N HIS A 448 40.97 -56.33 -43.57
CA HIS A 448 40.46 -55.01 -43.93
C HIS A 448 41.50 -54.27 -44.77
N VAL A 449 41.12 -53.87 -45.97
CA VAL A 449 42.00 -53.20 -46.92
C VAL A 449 41.57 -51.75 -47.07
N ALA A 450 42.51 -50.82 -46.91
CA ALA A 450 42.32 -49.38 -47.08
C ALA A 450 43.36 -48.82 -48.04
N VAL A 451 42.91 -48.18 -49.11
CA VAL A 451 43.76 -47.71 -50.22
C VAL A 451 43.49 -46.25 -50.49
N THR A 452 44.56 -45.45 -50.56
CA THR A 452 44.51 -44.07 -51.04
C THR A 452 45.15 -43.99 -52.41
N ILE A 453 44.40 -43.43 -53.35
CA ILE A 453 44.84 -43.19 -54.74
C ILE A 453 44.96 -41.69 -54.98
N GLN A 454 45.85 -41.31 -55.88
CA GLN A 454 46.03 -39.92 -56.31
C GLN A 454 45.81 -39.81 -57.82
N THR A 455 44.97 -38.86 -58.23
CA THR A 455 44.76 -38.50 -59.64
C THR A 455 45.89 -37.61 -60.16
N GLN A 456 46.27 -37.74 -61.44
CA GLN A 456 47.37 -37.00 -62.08
C GLN A 456 46.86 -35.81 -62.92
N ALA A 457 46.04 -34.94 -62.32
CA ALA A 457 45.45 -33.77 -62.99
C ALA A 457 44.77 -34.04 -64.35
N VAL A 458 44.20 -35.23 -64.55
CA VAL A 458 43.41 -35.60 -65.74
C VAL A 458 41.93 -35.60 -65.37
N ALA A 459 41.08 -34.97 -66.20
CA ALA A 459 39.64 -35.01 -66.02
C ALA A 459 39.08 -36.42 -66.29
N GLN A 460 37.98 -36.78 -65.61
CA GLN A 460 37.31 -38.08 -65.75
C GLN A 460 38.24 -39.27 -65.42
N SER A 461 38.95 -39.21 -64.30
CA SER A 461 39.91 -40.24 -63.85
C SER A 461 39.43 -40.93 -62.57
N GLY A 462 39.66 -42.23 -62.42
CA GLY A 462 39.23 -42.96 -61.22
C GLY A 462 39.75 -44.39 -61.10
N CYS A 463 39.58 -44.99 -59.93
CA CYS A 463 39.88 -46.39 -59.66
C CYS A 463 38.73 -47.09 -58.93
N ARG A 464 38.71 -48.42 -59.01
CA ARG A 464 37.74 -49.29 -58.35
C ARG A 464 38.46 -50.33 -57.51
N LEU A 465 37.92 -50.63 -56.32
CA LEU A 465 38.33 -51.77 -55.52
C LEU A 465 37.40 -52.94 -55.85
N LEU A 466 37.98 -54.03 -56.30
CA LEU A 466 37.28 -55.28 -56.55
C LEU A 466 37.67 -56.31 -55.50
N ILE A 467 36.68 -57.05 -55.00
CA ILE A 467 36.86 -58.19 -54.09
C ILE A 467 36.08 -59.38 -54.69
N GLY A 468 36.76 -60.50 -54.91
CA GLY A 468 36.19 -61.68 -55.55
C GLY A 468 35.70 -61.42 -56.99
N GLY A 469 36.23 -60.38 -57.64
CA GLY A 469 35.76 -59.92 -58.96
C GLY A 469 34.56 -58.96 -58.93
N ALA A 470 33.95 -58.70 -57.77
CA ALA A 470 32.88 -57.73 -57.62
C ALA A 470 33.42 -56.37 -57.18
N GLU A 471 32.90 -55.28 -57.76
CA GLU A 471 33.23 -53.91 -57.34
C GLU A 471 32.56 -53.60 -55.99
N VAL A 472 33.36 -53.23 -54.99
CA VAL A 472 32.89 -52.93 -53.63
C VAL A 472 33.04 -51.46 -53.26
N ALA A 473 33.94 -50.75 -53.92
CA ALA A 473 34.15 -49.32 -53.74
C ALA A 473 34.70 -48.71 -55.03
N GLN A 474 34.35 -47.46 -55.32
CA GLN A 474 34.86 -46.70 -56.45
C GLN A 474 35.18 -45.27 -56.06
N PHE A 475 36.12 -44.70 -56.77
CA PHE A 475 36.45 -43.28 -56.72
C PHE A 475 36.55 -42.74 -58.13
N TYR A 476 35.94 -41.58 -58.35
CA TYR A 476 35.88 -40.91 -59.64
C TYR A 476 36.08 -39.40 -59.45
N SER A 477 37.02 -38.82 -60.19
CA SER A 477 37.22 -37.38 -60.29
C SER A 477 36.68 -36.86 -61.62
N PRO A 478 35.70 -35.95 -61.61
CA PRO A 478 35.20 -35.32 -62.84
C PRO A 478 36.12 -34.20 -63.37
N VAL A 479 37.11 -33.75 -62.59
CA VAL A 479 37.93 -32.57 -62.89
C VAL A 479 39.42 -32.88 -63.04
N ALA A 480 40.11 -32.07 -63.84
CA ALA A 480 41.55 -32.12 -64.03
C ALA A 480 42.31 -31.49 -62.85
N ALA A 481 42.33 -32.19 -61.71
CA ALA A 481 43.04 -31.78 -60.50
C ALA A 481 43.72 -32.97 -59.80
N ASN A 482 44.73 -32.69 -58.98
CA ASN A 482 45.34 -33.68 -58.10
C ASN A 482 44.45 -33.86 -56.87
N MET A 483 43.69 -34.94 -56.82
CA MET A 483 42.79 -35.30 -55.73
C MET A 483 43.20 -36.63 -55.12
N PHE A 484 42.96 -36.79 -53.81
CA PHE A 484 43.12 -38.07 -53.12
C PHE A 484 41.76 -38.74 -52.97
N GLY A 485 41.66 -39.98 -53.44
CA GLY A 485 40.50 -40.85 -53.30
C GLY A 485 40.76 -41.96 -52.29
N PHE A 486 39.74 -42.34 -51.52
CA PHE A 486 39.83 -43.39 -50.50
C PHE A 486 38.92 -44.55 -50.88
N LEU A 487 39.49 -45.75 -50.94
CA LEU A 487 38.78 -47.01 -51.21
C LEU A 487 39.02 -47.96 -50.04
N GLN A 488 37.97 -48.57 -49.51
CA GLN A 488 38.11 -49.54 -48.43
C GLN A 488 37.12 -50.69 -48.57
N GLY A 489 37.47 -51.85 -48.01
CA GLY A 489 36.63 -53.04 -48.02
C GLY A 489 37.21 -54.17 -47.20
N ILE A 490 36.33 -55.08 -46.77
CA ILE A 490 36.72 -56.30 -46.05
C ILE A 490 36.85 -57.44 -47.07
N VAL A 491 38.04 -58.02 -47.17
CA VAL A 491 38.35 -59.15 -48.05
C VAL A 491 38.19 -60.46 -47.25
N PRO A 492 37.24 -61.33 -47.61
CA PRO A 492 37.10 -62.63 -46.96
C PRO A 492 38.37 -63.50 -47.09
N PRO A 493 38.62 -64.45 -46.16
CA PRO A 493 39.71 -65.41 -46.30
C PRO A 493 39.65 -66.14 -47.64
N GLY A 494 40.78 -66.24 -48.35
CA GLY A 494 40.89 -66.92 -49.63
C GLY A 494 40.32 -66.15 -50.84
N ALA A 495 39.65 -65.02 -50.63
CA ALA A 495 39.14 -64.20 -51.73
C ALA A 495 40.26 -63.39 -52.40
N THR A 496 40.10 -63.13 -53.70
CA THR A 496 40.98 -62.21 -54.44
C THR A 496 40.54 -60.77 -54.26
N TYR A 497 41.45 -59.82 -54.36
CA TYR A 497 41.16 -58.39 -54.35
C TYR A 497 42.16 -57.63 -55.22
N GLN A 498 41.70 -56.53 -55.82
CA GLN A 498 42.54 -55.66 -56.64
C GLN A 498 41.99 -54.24 -56.66
N VAL A 499 42.88 -53.25 -56.80
CA VAL A 499 42.49 -51.90 -57.22
C VAL A 499 42.76 -51.79 -58.72
N THR A 500 41.75 -51.51 -59.52
CA THR A 500 41.89 -51.35 -60.98
C THR A 500 41.68 -49.91 -61.41
N GLN A 501 42.29 -49.52 -62.54
CA GLN A 501 41.97 -48.25 -63.20
C GLN A 501 40.56 -48.34 -63.77
N ALA A 502 39.69 -47.41 -63.39
CA ALA A 502 38.39 -47.23 -64.04
C ALA A 502 38.52 -46.34 -65.27
N SER A 503 39.35 -45.30 -65.18
CA SER A 503 39.65 -44.36 -66.26
C SER A 503 40.90 -43.52 -65.91
N GLY A 504 41.58 -43.00 -66.92
CA GLY A 504 42.79 -42.17 -66.76
C GLY A 504 44.01 -42.93 -66.23
N THR A 505 45.03 -42.19 -65.76
CA THR A 505 46.25 -42.73 -65.16
C THR A 505 46.39 -42.21 -63.74
N ASN A 506 46.14 -43.07 -62.75
CA ASN A 506 46.20 -42.73 -61.32
C ASN A 506 47.37 -43.45 -60.65
N THR A 507 47.91 -42.85 -59.59
CA THR A 507 49.03 -43.40 -58.81
C THR A 507 48.56 -43.86 -57.43
N LEU A 508 49.18 -44.92 -56.91
CA LEU A 508 48.95 -45.39 -55.56
C LEU A 508 49.68 -44.49 -54.56
N ALA A 509 48.96 -43.87 -53.63
CA ALA A 509 49.54 -43.01 -52.59
C ALA A 509 49.75 -43.77 -51.28
N LEU A 510 48.81 -44.63 -50.91
CA LEU A 510 48.88 -45.46 -49.71
C LEU A 510 48.10 -46.76 -49.92
N TRP A 511 48.59 -47.85 -49.35
CA TRP A 511 47.84 -49.11 -49.23
C TRP A 511 48.13 -49.70 -47.86
N GLN A 512 47.07 -50.00 -47.12
CA GLN A 512 47.13 -50.53 -45.77
C GLN A 512 46.22 -51.75 -45.63
N GLU A 513 46.68 -52.70 -44.82
CA GLU A 513 45.99 -53.96 -44.54
C GLU A 513 45.96 -54.19 -43.02
N LEU A 514 44.80 -54.57 -42.48
CA LEU A 514 44.58 -54.91 -41.06
C LEU A 514 44.08 -56.35 -40.92
#